data_AF-A0A373VLQ2-F1
#
_entry.id   AF-A0A373VLQ2-F1
#
_cell.length_a   1.000
_cell.length_b   1.000
_cell.length_c   1.000
_cell.angle_alpha   90.00
_cell.angle_beta   90.00
_cell.angle_gamma   90.00
#
_symmetry.space_group_name_H-M   'P 1'
#
loop_
_entity.id
_entity.type
_entity.pdbx_description
1 polymer ?
#
loop_
_entity_poly.entity_id
_entity_poly.type
_entity_poly.pdbx_seq_one_letter_code
_entity_poly.pdbx_strand_id
1 'polypeptide(L)'
;MGLRSRKISFDNIQTPVIESQDYIHFKDFSFAYEKEKNMDIKSLMIPCGSVVAIIGKNGAGKSTFGRCMCGLEKKVKGTMTFYGKELNWKERIKNCYLVMQDVNHQLFTESVLEEILLSMENYADNESVKKANAIKILKALNLEKFQEVHPMILSRLVDTFFSRISPTMQLPPKHHSIAYVLPWA
;
A
#
# COMPACT_ATOMS: atom_id res chain seq x y z
N MET A 1 -4.72 -19.90 -24.46
CA MET A 1 -5.35 -18.75 -25.15
C MET A 1 -4.49 -17.52 -24.87
N GLY A 2 -3.86 -16.95 -25.90
CA GLY A 2 -2.83 -15.91 -25.73
C GLY A 2 -3.35 -14.57 -25.21
N LEU A 3 -2.48 -13.83 -24.54
CA LEU A 3 -2.72 -12.46 -24.09
C LEU A 3 -3.01 -11.57 -25.30
N ARG A 4 -4.24 -11.04 -25.38
CA ARG A 4 -4.60 -10.03 -26.40
C ARG A 4 -3.99 -8.70 -25.99
N SER A 5 -3.00 -8.23 -26.74
CA SER A 5 -2.50 -6.85 -26.61
C SER A 5 -3.62 -5.89 -26.95
N ARG A 6 -4.12 -5.17 -25.93
CA ARG A 6 -5.04 -4.05 -26.10
C ARG A 6 -4.17 -2.80 -26.09
N LYS A 7 -4.19 -2.01 -27.17
CA LYS A 7 -3.58 -0.67 -27.15
C LYS A 7 -4.38 0.18 -26.16
N ILE A 8 -3.82 0.40 -24.98
CA ILE A 8 -4.33 1.37 -24.01
C ILE A 8 -3.80 2.73 -24.43
N SER A 9 -4.69 3.65 -24.79
CA SER A 9 -4.34 5.06 -25.03
C SER A 9 -4.60 5.83 -23.73
N PHE A 10 -3.64 6.69 -23.38
CA PHE A 10 -3.72 7.59 -22.23
C PHE A 10 -4.10 9.02 -22.64
N ASP A 11 -4.44 9.24 -23.92
CA ASP A 11 -4.60 10.58 -24.53
C ASP A 11 -5.74 11.39 -23.89
N ASN A 12 -6.72 10.71 -23.27
CA ASN A 12 -7.86 11.33 -22.60
C ASN A 12 -7.77 11.31 -21.06
N ILE A 13 -6.62 10.92 -20.49
CA ILE A 13 -6.44 11.02 -19.04
C ILE A 13 -5.99 12.43 -18.70
N GLN A 14 -6.94 13.25 -18.28
CA GLN A 14 -6.63 14.47 -17.55
C GLN A 14 -6.16 14.08 -16.15
N THR A 15 -4.85 14.03 -15.93
CA THR A 15 -4.30 13.94 -14.58
C THR A 15 -4.45 15.31 -13.94
N PRO A 16 -5.23 15.47 -12.85
CA PRO A 16 -5.25 16.72 -12.12
C PRO A 16 -3.82 17.02 -11.65
N VAL A 17 -3.33 18.23 -11.92
CA VAL A 17 -2.07 18.69 -11.34
C VAL A 17 -2.33 18.85 -9.85
N ILE A 18 -1.69 18.00 -9.05
CA ILE A 18 -1.80 18.08 -7.60
C ILE A 18 -0.79 19.14 -7.14
N GLU A 19 -1.27 20.36 -6.93
CA GLU A 19 -0.55 21.38 -6.18
C GLU A 19 -0.57 20.99 -4.69
N SER A 20 0.28 20.04 -4.31
CA SER A 20 0.40 19.62 -2.91
C SER A 20 1.38 20.54 -2.18
N GLN A 21 0.95 21.12 -1.06
CA GLN A 21 1.87 21.77 -0.12
C GLN A 21 2.57 20.76 0.80
N ASP A 22 2.07 19.52 0.84
CA ASP A 22 2.56 18.47 1.72
C ASP A 22 3.30 17.39 0.94
N TYR A 23 4.45 16.96 1.47
CA TYR A 23 5.29 15.93 0.88
C TYR A 23 5.71 14.92 1.92
N ILE A 24 5.83 13.66 1.49
CA ILE A 24 6.69 12.69 2.17
C ILE A 24 8.10 12.95 1.66
N HIS A 25 9.00 13.35 2.56
CA HIS A 25 10.38 13.68 2.20
C HIS A 25 11.34 12.63 2.72
N PHE A 26 12.14 12.08 1.82
CA PHE A 26 13.22 11.15 2.11
C PHE A 26 14.54 11.91 2.00
N LYS A 27 15.40 11.80 3.01
CA LYS A 27 16.72 12.42 3.02
C LYS A 27 17.79 11.41 3.41
N ASP A 28 18.85 11.35 2.59
CA ASP A 28 19.99 10.43 2.76
C ASP A 28 19.55 8.97 3.00
N PHE A 29 18.47 8.59 2.32
CA PHE A 29 17.72 7.36 2.56
C PHE A 29 18.36 6.18 1.83
N SER A 30 19.00 5.29 2.57
CA SER A 30 19.83 4.23 1.99
C SER A 30 19.65 2.87 2.66
N PHE A 31 19.76 1.81 1.87
CA PHE A 31 19.63 0.43 2.35
C PHE A 31 20.43 -0.55 1.49
N ALA A 32 20.99 -1.56 2.15
CA ALA A 32 21.64 -2.70 1.52
C ALA A 32 21.38 -3.96 2.35
N TYR A 33 21.14 -5.11 1.69
CA TYR A 33 20.97 -6.39 2.38
C TYR A 33 22.31 -6.91 2.92
N GLU A 34 23.39 -6.76 2.13
CA GLU A 34 24.75 -7.17 2.49
C GLU A 34 25.81 -6.19 1.92
N LYS A 35 26.51 -6.56 0.84
CA LYS A 35 27.63 -5.81 0.23
C LYS A 35 27.39 -5.36 -1.22
N GLU A 36 26.37 -5.87 -1.89
CA GLU A 36 26.00 -5.44 -3.24
C GLU A 36 24.55 -4.98 -3.31
N LYS A 37 24.34 -4.00 -4.18
CA LYS A 37 23.14 -3.16 -4.35
C LYS A 37 22.76 -2.33 -3.13
N ASN A 38 23.26 -1.10 -3.18
CA ASN A 38 22.76 0.00 -2.38
C ASN A 38 21.56 0.61 -3.11
N MET A 39 20.40 0.62 -2.44
CA MET A 39 19.44 1.68 -2.67
C MET A 39 20.01 2.92 -1.99
N ASP A 40 20.22 4.01 -2.73
CA ASP A 40 20.75 5.26 -2.20
C ASP A 40 19.98 6.44 -2.79
N ILE A 41 19.21 7.11 -1.93
CA ILE A 41 18.33 8.23 -2.29
C ILE A 41 18.75 9.44 -1.47
N LYS A 42 19.49 10.36 -2.09
CA LYS A 42 19.94 11.59 -1.42
C LYS A 42 18.77 12.47 -0.98
N SER A 43 17.82 12.71 -1.89
CA SER A 43 16.61 13.47 -1.60
C SER A 43 15.51 13.03 -2.57
N LEU A 44 14.33 12.72 -2.04
CA LEU A 44 13.12 12.42 -2.81
C LEU A 44 11.92 13.00 -2.10
N MET A 45 11.04 13.69 -2.84
CA MET A 45 9.79 14.21 -2.32
C MET A 45 8.63 13.55 -3.07
N ILE A 46 7.72 12.94 -2.33
CA ILE A 46 6.49 12.33 -2.86
C ILE A 46 5.32 13.22 -2.44
N PRO A 47 4.57 13.82 -3.38
CA PRO A 47 3.47 14.71 -3.04
C PRO A 47 2.31 13.94 -2.40
N CYS A 48 1.79 14.48 -1.31
CA CYS A 48 0.61 13.92 -0.65
C CYS A 48 -0.63 14.03 -1.55
N GLY A 49 -1.51 13.05 -1.50
CA GLY A 49 -2.73 12.98 -2.31
C GLY A 49 -2.51 12.45 -3.73
N SER A 50 -1.26 12.10 -4.09
CA SER A 50 -0.92 11.66 -5.44
C SER A 50 -0.81 10.14 -5.58
N VAL A 51 -1.00 9.68 -6.82
CA VAL A 51 -0.64 8.34 -7.25
C VAL A 51 0.72 8.44 -7.94
N VAL A 52 1.75 7.86 -7.33
CA VAL A 52 3.12 7.90 -7.86
C VAL A 52 3.52 6.52 -8.36
N ALA A 53 4.00 6.47 -9.60
CA ALA A 53 4.56 5.27 -10.21
C ALA A 53 6.09 5.27 -10.08
N ILE A 54 6.65 4.19 -9.54
CA ILE A 54 8.10 3.97 -9.47
C ILE A 54 8.51 3.04 -10.60
N ILE A 55 9.21 3.59 -11.60
CA ILE A 55 9.66 2.86 -12.79
C ILE A 55 11.16 2.58 -12.76
N GLY A 56 11.59 1.50 -13.41
CA GLY A 56 13.00 1.15 -13.51
C GLY A 56 13.21 -0.32 -13.87
N LYS A 57 14.45 -0.70 -14.21
CA LYS A 57 14.82 -2.08 -14.57
C LYS A 57 14.54 -3.07 -13.43
N ASN A 58 14.43 -4.35 -13.75
CA ASN A 58 14.36 -5.41 -12.74
C ASN A 58 15.61 -5.39 -11.86
N GLY A 59 15.40 -5.55 -10.55
CA GLY A 59 16.48 -5.45 -9.57
C GLY A 59 17.01 -4.03 -9.32
N ALA A 60 16.39 -2.96 -9.84
CA ALA A 60 16.78 -1.57 -9.53
C ALA A 60 16.46 -1.13 -8.08
N GLY A 61 15.90 -2.01 -7.24
CA GLY A 61 15.57 -1.71 -5.84
C GLY A 61 14.15 -1.19 -5.59
N LYS A 62 13.24 -1.24 -6.57
CA LYS A 62 11.86 -0.74 -6.43
C LYS A 62 11.09 -1.41 -5.28
N SER A 63 11.08 -2.74 -5.21
CA SER A 63 10.43 -3.48 -4.13
C SER A 63 11.14 -3.25 -2.78
N THR A 64 12.46 -3.12 -2.81
CA THR A 64 13.26 -2.78 -1.62
C THR A 64 12.90 -1.39 -1.10
N PHE A 65 12.73 -0.40 -1.96
CA PHE A 65 12.25 0.93 -1.61
C PHE A 65 10.87 0.89 -0.97
N GLY A 66 9.91 0.16 -1.58
CA GLY A 66 8.58 -0.03 -1.00
C GLY A 66 8.62 -0.64 0.41
N ARG A 67 9.43 -1.68 0.62
CA ARG A 67 9.62 -2.30 1.95
C ARG A 67 10.27 -1.36 2.96
N CYS A 68 11.28 -0.59 2.54
CA CYS A 68 11.93 0.42 3.39
C CYS A 68 10.97 1.54 3.78
N MET A 69 10.20 2.05 2.82
CA MET A 69 9.19 3.08 3.03
C MET A 69 8.13 2.62 4.05
N CYS A 70 7.69 1.37 3.97
CA CYS A 70 6.71 0.81 4.89
C CYS A 70 7.29 0.39 6.26
N GLY A 71 8.58 0.62 6.51
CA GLY A 71 9.23 0.24 7.77
C GLY A 71 9.48 -1.25 7.96
N LEU A 72 9.33 -2.06 6.90
CA LEU A 72 9.57 -3.51 6.93
C LEU A 72 11.08 -3.84 6.96
N GLU A 73 11.93 -2.93 6.50
CA GLU A 73 13.39 -3.04 6.57
C GLU A 73 13.97 -2.15 7.68
N LYS A 74 14.34 -2.76 8.81
CA LYS A 74 14.81 -2.02 10.00
C LYS A 74 16.20 -1.42 9.86
N LYS A 75 17.03 -1.93 8.94
CA LYS A 75 18.43 -1.49 8.74
C LYS A 75 18.57 -0.26 7.83
N VAL A 76 17.46 0.31 7.36
CA VAL A 76 17.49 1.51 6.52
C VAL A 76 18.10 2.69 7.26
N LYS A 77 18.95 3.45 6.57
CA LYS A 77 19.58 4.68 7.06
C LYS A 77 18.91 5.88 6.41
N GLY A 78 19.14 7.06 6.98
CA GLY A 78 18.49 8.31 6.55
C GLY A 78 17.12 8.50 7.21
N THR A 79 16.41 9.52 6.76
CA THR A 79 15.15 9.95 7.37
C THR A 79 14.02 9.95 6.36
N MET A 80 12.82 9.66 6.86
CA MET A 80 11.55 9.80 6.14
C MET A 80 10.66 10.70 6.99
N THR A 81 10.30 11.87 6.48
CA THR A 81 9.44 12.83 7.18
C THR A 81 8.09 12.91 6.49
N PHE A 82 7.05 13.10 7.30
CA PHE A 82 5.67 13.26 6.88
C PHE A 82 5.02 14.33 7.77
N TYR A 83 4.45 15.37 7.16
CA TYR A 83 3.91 16.54 7.89
C TYR A 83 4.92 17.16 8.87
N GLY A 84 6.18 17.30 8.45
CA GLY A 84 7.25 17.86 9.29
C GLY A 84 7.71 16.97 10.45
N LYS A 85 7.15 15.76 10.59
CA LYS A 85 7.56 14.79 11.61
C LYS A 85 8.36 13.66 10.97
N GLU A 86 9.52 13.35 11.54
CA GLU A 86 10.28 12.16 11.18
C GLU A 86 9.56 10.89 11.67
N LEU A 87 9.42 9.90 10.79
CA LEU A 87 8.75 8.64 11.07
C LEU A 87 9.76 7.54 11.35
N ASN A 88 9.69 6.95 12.54
CA ASN A 88 10.45 5.74 12.83
C ASN A 88 9.83 4.50 12.15
N TRP A 89 10.50 3.35 12.22
CA TRP A 89 10.03 2.12 11.56
C TRP A 89 8.63 1.64 12.03
N LYS A 90 8.29 1.80 13.31
CA LYS A 90 6.96 1.43 13.84
C LYS A 90 5.88 2.38 13.32
N GLU A 91 6.18 3.66 13.27
CA GLU A 91 5.27 4.67 12.72
C GLU A 91 5.07 4.45 11.23
N ARG A 92 6.10 4.07 10.48
CA ARG A 92 5.97 3.70 9.07
C ARG A 92 5.07 2.48 8.88
N ILE A 93 5.22 1.42 9.68
CA ILE A 93 4.32 0.25 9.63
C ILE A 93 2.86 0.65 9.88
N LYS A 94 2.62 1.58 10.82
CA LYS A 94 1.27 2.04 11.16
C LYS A 94 0.64 2.91 10.07
N ASN A 95 1.44 3.67 9.33
CA ASN A 95 0.95 4.69 8.38
C ASN A 95 1.09 4.28 6.90
N CYS A 96 1.76 3.17 6.60
CA CYS A 96 2.03 2.72 5.25
C CYS A 96 1.58 1.27 5.05
N TYR A 97 0.94 1.01 3.93
CA TYR A 97 0.50 -0.33 3.53
C TYR A 97 1.24 -0.76 2.28
N LEU A 98 1.68 -2.01 2.24
CA LEU A 98 2.32 -2.62 1.09
C LEU A 98 1.47 -3.78 0.59
N VAL A 99 1.13 -3.76 -0.70
CA VAL A 99 0.51 -4.90 -1.38
C VAL A 99 1.63 -5.75 -1.97
N MET A 100 1.69 -7.02 -1.59
CA MET A 100 2.72 -7.94 -2.09
C MET A 100 2.39 -8.41 -3.51
N GLN A 101 3.43 -8.72 -4.28
CA GLN A 101 3.26 -9.29 -5.63
C GLN A 101 2.65 -10.70 -5.59
N ASP A 102 2.96 -11.47 -4.55
CA ASP A 102 2.38 -12.79 -4.33
C ASP A 102 1.31 -12.70 -3.23
N VAL A 103 0.07 -12.89 -3.66
CA VAL A 103 -1.12 -12.87 -2.81
C VAL A 103 -1.13 -14.04 -1.82
N ASN A 104 -0.49 -15.17 -2.15
CA ASN A 104 -0.48 -16.36 -1.30
C ASN A 104 0.27 -16.13 0.01
N HIS A 105 1.14 -15.12 0.07
CA HIS A 105 1.89 -14.77 1.26
C HIS A 105 1.21 -13.68 2.10
N GLN A 106 0.00 -13.24 1.71
CA GLN A 106 -0.68 -12.10 2.33
C GLN A 106 -2.08 -12.45 2.87
N LEU A 107 -2.73 -13.51 2.37
CA LEU A 107 -4.07 -13.95 2.80
C LEU A 107 -3.96 -15.27 3.57
N PHE A 108 -4.57 -15.36 4.75
CA PHE A 108 -4.34 -16.45 5.69
C PHE A 108 -5.62 -17.17 6.15
N THR A 109 -6.79 -16.62 5.85
CA THR A 109 -8.08 -17.10 6.38
C THR A 109 -8.93 -17.83 5.33
N GLU A 110 -9.97 -18.53 5.80
CA GLU A 110 -10.86 -19.33 4.94
C GLU A 110 -11.99 -18.49 4.33
N SER A 111 -12.21 -17.26 4.81
CA SER A 111 -13.24 -16.35 4.31
C SER A 111 -12.77 -14.90 4.22
N VAL A 112 -13.32 -14.14 3.26
CA VAL A 112 -13.03 -12.70 3.12
C VAL A 112 -13.37 -11.91 4.39
N LEU A 113 -14.45 -12.30 5.08
CA LEU A 113 -14.87 -11.67 6.32
C LEU A 113 -13.82 -11.84 7.43
N GLU A 114 -13.31 -13.06 7.61
CA GLU A 114 -12.27 -13.35 8.60
C GLU A 114 -10.98 -12.60 8.31
N GLU A 115 -10.58 -12.47 7.03
CA GLU A 115 -9.39 -11.71 6.66
C GLU A 115 -9.51 -10.23 7.08
N ILE A 116 -10.69 -9.62 6.88
CA ILE A 116 -10.96 -8.25 7.33
C ILE A 116 -10.91 -8.17 8.85
N LEU A 117 -11.53 -9.12 9.55
CA LEU A 117 -11.54 -9.15 11.01
C LEU A 117 -10.14 -9.32 11.59
N LEU A 118 -9.28 -10.12 10.94
CA LEU A 118 -7.88 -10.32 11.31
C LEU A 118 -7.11 -8.99 11.32
N SER A 119 -7.40 -8.10 10.36
CA SER A 119 -6.77 -6.77 10.28
C SER A 119 -7.23 -5.78 11.36
N MET A 120 -8.24 -6.14 12.17
CA MET A 120 -8.81 -5.30 13.23
C MET A 120 -8.21 -5.65 14.60
N GLU A 121 -6.98 -5.21 14.82
CA GLU A 121 -6.16 -5.52 16.02
C GLU A 121 -6.66 -4.89 17.34
N ASN A 122 -7.68 -4.02 17.34
CA ASN A 122 -8.12 -3.36 18.57
C ASN A 122 -8.84 -4.35 19.51
N TYR A 123 -8.13 -4.88 20.51
CA TYR A 123 -8.66 -5.77 21.55
C TYR A 123 -9.74 -5.15 22.44
N ALA A 124 -9.91 -3.82 22.40
CA ALA A 124 -10.87 -3.09 23.24
C ALA A 124 -12.30 -3.05 22.67
N ASP A 125 -12.49 -3.38 21.39
CA ASP A 125 -13.79 -3.30 20.74
C ASP A 125 -14.59 -4.60 20.94
N ASN A 126 -15.86 -4.47 21.30
CA ASN A 126 -16.82 -5.57 21.33
C ASN A 126 -16.85 -6.27 19.95
N GLU A 127 -16.86 -7.60 19.93
CA GLU A 127 -16.91 -8.43 18.72
C GLU A 127 -18.03 -8.01 17.74
N SER A 128 -19.16 -7.55 18.28
CA SER A 128 -20.27 -7.01 17.49
C SER A 128 -19.90 -5.73 16.73
N VAL A 129 -19.08 -4.86 17.32
CA VAL A 129 -18.59 -3.61 16.71
C VAL A 129 -17.59 -3.93 15.59
N LYS A 130 -16.68 -4.87 15.83
CA LYS A 130 -15.73 -5.34 14.80
C LYS A 130 -16.47 -5.90 13.59
N LYS A 131 -17.45 -6.78 13.81
CA LYS A 131 -18.26 -7.37 12.75
C LYS A 131 -19.04 -6.30 11.97
N ALA A 132 -19.64 -5.33 12.66
CA ALA A 132 -20.32 -4.22 11.99
C ALA A 132 -19.37 -3.38 11.11
N ASN A 133 -18.14 -3.13 11.57
CA ASN A 133 -17.14 -2.41 10.78
C ASN A 133 -16.62 -3.23 9.61
N ALA A 134 -16.40 -4.54 9.79
CA ALA A 134 -16.02 -5.44 8.70
C ALA A 134 -17.07 -5.49 7.60
N ILE A 135 -18.35 -5.56 7.97
CA ILE A 135 -19.46 -5.48 7.02
C ILE A 135 -19.44 -4.15 6.26
N LYS A 136 -19.23 -3.00 6.94
CA LYS A 136 -19.12 -1.69 6.26
C LYS A 136 -17.99 -1.67 5.23
N ILE A 137 -16.84 -2.25 5.56
CA ILE A 137 -15.70 -2.36 4.62
C ILE A 137 -16.11 -3.23 3.43
N LEU A 138 -16.71 -4.40 3.65
CA LEU A 138 -17.23 -5.26 2.57
C LEU A 138 -18.18 -4.51 1.65
N LYS A 139 -19.08 -3.67 2.20
CA LYS A 139 -19.99 -2.83 1.39
C LYS A 139 -19.20 -1.83 0.55
N ALA A 140 -18.28 -1.09 1.16
CA ALA A 140 -17.47 -0.08 0.48
C ALA A 140 -16.62 -0.68 -0.66
N LEU A 141 -16.23 -1.94 -0.51
CA LEU A 141 -15.48 -2.69 -1.52
C LEU A 141 -16.36 -3.38 -2.57
N ASN A 142 -17.70 -3.37 -2.41
CA ASN A 142 -18.67 -4.15 -3.19
C ASN A 142 -18.42 -5.67 -3.14
N LEU A 143 -18.14 -6.20 -1.94
CA LEU A 143 -17.78 -7.59 -1.70
C LEU A 143 -18.76 -8.35 -0.79
N GLU A 144 -19.90 -7.77 -0.44
CA GLU A 144 -20.86 -8.38 0.48
C GLU A 144 -21.24 -9.83 0.09
N LYS A 145 -21.41 -10.08 -1.21
CA LYS A 145 -21.77 -11.41 -1.75
C LYS A 145 -20.66 -12.45 -1.63
N PHE A 146 -19.45 -12.02 -1.31
CA PHE A 146 -18.24 -12.84 -1.29
C PHE A 146 -17.70 -13.07 0.13
N GLN A 147 -18.42 -12.63 1.16
CA GLN A 147 -17.93 -12.62 2.54
C GLN A 147 -17.50 -14.00 3.07
N GLU A 148 -18.18 -15.08 2.64
CA GLU A 148 -17.93 -16.47 3.07
C GLU A 148 -16.98 -17.24 2.14
N VAL A 149 -16.48 -16.58 1.09
CA VAL A 149 -15.71 -17.24 0.04
C VAL A 149 -14.23 -17.19 0.39
N HIS A 150 -13.47 -18.22 0.02
CA HIS A 150 -12.03 -18.21 0.25
C HIS A 150 -11.38 -16.99 -0.44
N PRO A 151 -10.57 -16.18 0.24
CA PRO A 151 -9.99 -14.94 -0.30
C PRO A 151 -9.25 -15.13 -1.64
N MET A 152 -8.57 -16.27 -1.83
CA MET A 152 -7.87 -16.60 -3.09
C MET A 152 -8.77 -16.78 -4.31
N ILE A 153 -10.07 -17.07 -4.13
CA ILE A 153 -11.02 -17.22 -5.26
C ILE A 153 -11.20 -15.88 -5.99
N LEU A 154 -10.88 -14.79 -5.32
CA LEU A 154 -11.10 -13.44 -5.82
C LEU A 154 -9.75 -12.86 -6.23
N SER A 155 -9.30 -13.15 -7.46
CA SER A 155 -8.05 -12.58 -8.00
C SER A 155 -8.01 -11.05 -8.00
N ARG A 156 -9.19 -10.40 -8.00
CA ARG A 156 -9.35 -8.93 -7.96
C ARG A 156 -9.50 -8.37 -6.56
N LEU A 157 -9.66 -9.21 -5.54
CA LEU A 157 -9.95 -8.76 -4.19
C LEU A 157 -8.78 -7.99 -3.63
N VAL A 158 -7.57 -8.55 -3.69
CA VAL A 158 -6.38 -7.95 -3.06
C VAL A 158 -6.10 -6.55 -3.60
N ASP A 159 -6.11 -6.40 -4.93
CA ASP A 159 -5.91 -5.10 -5.57
C ASP A 159 -7.00 -4.10 -5.21
N THR A 160 -8.26 -4.56 -5.08
CA THR A 160 -9.41 -3.71 -4.72
C THR A 160 -9.46 -3.41 -3.21
N PHE A 161 -9.02 -4.35 -2.39
CA PHE A 161 -9.06 -4.32 -0.93
C PHE A 161 -8.11 -3.26 -0.39
N PHE A 162 -6.84 -3.33 -0.81
CA PHE A 162 -5.84 -2.37 -0.35
C PHE A 162 -5.98 -0.98 -1.00
N SER A 163 -6.49 -0.90 -2.23
CA SER A 163 -6.73 0.39 -2.89
C SER A 163 -7.89 1.20 -2.29
N ARG A 164 -8.89 0.54 -1.71
CA ARG A 164 -10.11 1.18 -1.19
C ARG A 164 -10.26 1.16 0.33
N ILE A 165 -9.48 0.36 1.07
CA ILE A 165 -9.43 0.43 2.54
C ILE A 165 -8.62 1.64 3.03
N SER A 166 -7.65 2.13 2.25
CA SER A 166 -6.89 3.33 2.60
C SER A 166 -7.79 4.53 2.96
N PRO A 167 -8.87 4.85 2.21
CA PRO A 167 -9.80 5.92 2.58
C PRO A 167 -10.95 5.52 3.54
N THR A 168 -11.18 4.24 3.82
CA THR A 168 -12.36 3.77 4.61
C THR A 168 -12.04 3.23 6.00
N MET A 169 -10.78 2.86 6.28
CA MET A 169 -10.32 2.80 7.67
C MET A 169 -10.35 4.24 8.22
N GLN A 170 -11.09 4.47 9.30
CA GLN A 170 -11.15 5.74 10.03
C GLN A 170 -9.75 6.09 10.60
N LEU A 171 -8.87 6.57 9.76
CA LEU A 171 -7.76 7.45 10.08
C LEU A 171 -8.18 8.86 9.63
N PRO A 172 -7.77 9.91 10.35
CA PRO A 172 -8.33 11.25 10.17
C PRO A 172 -8.26 11.71 8.69
N PRO A 173 -9.24 12.49 8.21
CA PRO A 173 -9.66 12.52 6.80
C PRO A 173 -8.71 13.21 5.81
N LYS A 174 -7.43 13.42 6.15
CA LYS A 174 -6.52 14.32 5.44
C LYS A 174 -5.26 13.68 4.86
N HIS A 175 -5.08 12.36 4.95
CA HIS A 175 -3.75 11.76 4.82
C HIS A 175 -3.73 10.53 3.90
N HIS A 176 -3.62 10.72 2.58
CA HIS A 176 -3.43 9.59 1.67
C HIS A 176 -2.28 9.85 0.70
N SER A 177 -1.28 8.96 0.72
CA SER A 177 -0.35 8.73 -0.40
C SER A 177 -0.29 7.22 -0.58
N ILE A 178 -0.72 6.71 -1.74
CA ILE A 178 -0.67 5.29 -2.06
C ILE A 178 0.46 5.10 -3.08
N ALA A 179 1.54 4.41 -2.67
CA ALA A 179 2.63 4.06 -3.59
C ALA A 179 2.29 2.73 -4.28
N TYR A 180 1.99 2.78 -5.58
CA TYR A 180 1.89 1.58 -6.40
C TYR A 180 3.25 1.30 -7.05
N VAL A 181 3.91 0.22 -6.62
CA VAL A 181 5.10 -0.30 -7.29
C VAL A 181 4.66 -1.30 -8.34
N LEU A 182 4.36 -0.84 -9.55
CA LEU A 182 4.05 -1.72 -10.67
C LEU A 182 5.36 -2.21 -11.33
N PRO A 183 5.58 -3.53 -11.44
CA PRO A 183 6.51 -4.07 -12.42
C PRO A 183 5.82 -4.06 -13.79
N TRP A 184 6.42 -3.41 -14.79
CA TRP A 184 6.18 -3.80 -16.18
C TRP A 184 7.32 -4.73 -16.60
N ALA A 185 6.94 -5.92 -17.04
CA ALA A 185 7.67 -6.74 -18.00
C ALA A 185 6.65 -7.14 -19.08
#